data_AF-A0A1B6IR13-F1
#
_entry.id   AF-A0A1B6IR13-F1
#
_cell.length_a   1.000
_cell.length_b   1.000
_cell.length_c   1.000
_cell.angle_alpha   90.00
_cell.angle_beta   90.00
_cell.angle_gamma   90.00
#
_symmetry.space_group_name_H-M   'P 1'
#
loop_
_entity.id
_entity.type
_entity.pdbx_description
1 polymer ?
#
loop_
_entity_poly.entity_id
_entity_poly.type
_entity_poly.pdbx_seq_one_letter_code
_entity_poly.pdbx_strand_id
1 'polypeptide(L)'
;MVVTVWKVPKLFNGHINDVIGRFAVLILNRPINIPAKYVVELWNKACLRATADGGTDRWYKFVSLLKCQSELKQMHPDFVSGDFDSIKPETLSKCKDNGVTIIPTPDQDKTDFTKALEEIVKVTRNELDSVIVIVEDSGRLDHIMSNLNTLYTTSEIFGSS
;
A
#
# COMPACT_ATOMS: atom_id res chain seq x y z
N MET A 1 22.58 26.74 -5.53
CA MET A 1 22.10 25.44 -5.00
C MET A 1 20.63 25.59 -4.71
N VAL A 2 19.77 25.20 -5.67
CA VAL A 2 18.33 25.43 -5.55
C VAL A 2 17.76 24.21 -4.84
N VAL A 3 17.44 24.36 -3.56
CA VAL A 3 16.69 23.35 -2.81
C VAL A 3 15.23 23.51 -3.22
N THR A 4 14.78 22.73 -4.19
CA THR A 4 13.36 22.71 -4.55
C THR A 4 12.64 21.71 -3.65
N VAL A 5 12.02 22.22 -2.59
CA VAL A 5 11.10 21.45 -1.76
C VAL A 5 9.78 21.32 -2.51
N TRP A 6 9.55 20.17 -3.14
CA TRP A 6 8.31 19.89 -3.86
C TRP A 6 7.20 19.41 -2.93
N LYS A 7 6.00 19.96 -3.15
CA LYS A 7 4.80 19.63 -2.40
C LYS A 7 4.11 18.41 -3.04
N VAL A 8 4.35 17.25 -2.43
CA VAL A 8 3.64 15.97 -2.62
C VAL A 8 2.10 16.06 -2.78
N PRO A 9 1.36 17.05 -2.23
CA PRO A 9 -0.09 17.20 -2.46
C PRO A 9 -0.59 17.15 -3.91
N LYS A 10 0.21 17.46 -4.93
CA LYS A 10 -0.28 17.49 -6.33
C LYS A 10 -0.55 16.11 -6.94
N LEU A 11 0.23 15.07 -6.62
CA LEU A 11 0.01 13.67 -7.09
C LEU A 11 -1.34 13.10 -6.60
N PHE A 12 -1.77 13.61 -5.47
CA PHE A 12 -2.89 13.13 -4.70
C PHE A 12 -4.20 13.87 -5.02
N ASN A 13 -4.13 15.00 -5.73
CA ASN A 13 -5.29 15.75 -6.20
C ASN A 13 -6.14 15.06 -7.30
N GLY A 14 -5.82 13.82 -7.69
CA GLY A 14 -6.67 13.00 -8.57
C GLY A 14 -5.92 12.04 -9.49
N HIS A 15 -4.62 12.26 -9.73
CA HIS A 15 -3.90 11.70 -10.88
C HIS A 15 -3.00 10.50 -10.57
N ILE A 16 -2.97 9.99 -9.35
CA ILE A 16 -2.07 8.87 -9.02
C ILE A 16 -2.37 7.61 -9.85
N ASN A 17 -3.64 7.35 -10.20
CA ASN A 17 -4.01 6.25 -11.09
C ASN A 17 -3.65 6.54 -12.55
N ASP A 18 -3.60 7.81 -12.96
CA ASP A 18 -3.17 8.19 -14.31
C ASP A 18 -1.66 7.98 -14.51
N VAL A 19 -0.90 8.02 -13.41
CA VAL A 19 0.56 7.87 -13.39
C VAL A 19 0.97 6.42 -13.10
N ILE A 20 0.29 5.74 -12.18
CA ILE A 20 0.67 4.41 -11.66
C ILE A 20 -0.27 3.30 -12.19
N GLY A 21 -1.36 3.66 -12.89
CA GLY A 21 -2.34 2.71 -13.40
C GLY A 21 -3.19 2.05 -12.31
N ARG A 22 -3.68 0.85 -12.60
CA ARG A 22 -4.35 -0.03 -11.62
C ARG A 22 -3.30 -0.63 -10.71
N PHE A 23 -3.35 -0.30 -9.43
CA PHE A 23 -2.36 -0.79 -8.47
C PHE A 23 -2.97 -1.45 -7.23
N ALA A 24 -2.22 -2.40 -6.67
CA ALA A 24 -2.47 -2.97 -5.35
C ALA A 24 -1.59 -2.31 -4.29
N VAL A 25 -2.07 -2.27 -3.05
CA VAL A 25 -1.28 -1.91 -1.87
C VAL A 25 -1.00 -3.15 -1.05
N LEU A 26 0.26 -3.36 -0.69
CA LEU A 26 0.71 -4.44 0.18
C LEU A 26 1.35 -3.87 1.44
N ILE A 27 0.86 -4.28 2.62
CA ILE A 27 1.45 -3.92 3.92
C ILE A 27 2.15 -5.14 4.52
N LEU A 28 3.44 -5.00 4.81
CA LEU A 28 4.24 -6.04 5.46
C LEU A 28 4.34 -5.82 6.97
N ASN A 29 4.91 -6.78 7.70
CA ASN A 29 5.18 -6.69 9.13
C ASN A 29 6.34 -5.72 9.46
N ARG A 30 6.22 -4.46 9.06
CA ARG A 30 7.20 -3.38 9.29
C ARG A 30 6.48 -2.11 9.78
N PRO A 31 7.18 -1.20 10.50
CA PRO A 31 6.59 0.07 10.92
C PRO A 31 6.12 0.93 9.73
N ILE A 32 4.95 1.56 9.87
CA ILE A 32 4.42 2.51 8.89
C ILE A 32 4.85 3.92 9.31
N ASN A 33 5.98 4.40 8.77
CA ASN A 33 6.55 5.73 9.08
C ASN A 33 6.23 6.80 8.03
N ILE A 34 5.27 6.53 7.14
CA ILE A 34 4.80 7.46 6.11
C ILE A 34 3.68 8.34 6.71
N PRO A 35 3.60 9.64 6.38
CA PRO A 35 2.50 10.49 6.83
C PRO A 35 1.13 9.89 6.52
N ALA A 36 0.25 9.86 7.53
CA ALA A 36 -1.02 9.15 7.49
C ALA A 36 -1.90 9.48 6.27
N LYS A 37 -1.93 10.75 5.86
CA LYS A 37 -2.68 11.20 4.68
C LYS A 37 -2.32 10.44 3.40
N TYR A 38 -1.04 10.12 3.19
CA TYR A 38 -0.60 9.42 1.97
C TYR A 38 -0.96 7.94 2.03
N VAL A 39 -0.83 7.33 3.21
CA VAL A 39 -1.21 5.93 3.42
C VAL A 39 -2.72 5.74 3.21
N VAL A 40 -3.54 6.60 3.83
CA VAL A 40 -5.00 6.61 3.66
C VAL A 40 -5.37 6.77 2.20
N GLU A 41 -4.69 7.65 1.48
CA GLU A 41 -5.00 7.92 0.10
C GLU A 41 -4.62 6.79 -0.86
N LEU A 42 -3.40 6.25 -0.72
CA LEU A 42 -2.97 5.06 -1.45
C LEU A 42 -3.95 3.91 -1.20
N TRP A 43 -4.30 3.69 0.06
CA TRP A 43 -5.25 2.67 0.45
C TRP A 43 -6.64 2.88 -0.17
N ASN A 44 -7.14 4.11 -0.21
CA ASN A 44 -8.44 4.43 -0.79
C ASN A 44 -8.47 4.30 -2.32
N LYS A 45 -7.35 4.55 -3.01
CA LYS A 45 -7.26 4.53 -4.47
C LYS A 45 -6.84 3.17 -5.04
N ALA A 46 -6.23 2.31 -4.22
CA ALA A 46 -5.88 0.95 -4.61
C ALA A 46 -7.12 0.16 -5.09
N CYS A 47 -6.95 -0.65 -6.13
CA CYS A 47 -7.98 -1.59 -6.56
C CYS A 47 -7.94 -2.90 -5.76
N LEU A 48 -6.83 -3.16 -5.05
CA LEU A 48 -6.65 -4.31 -4.17
C LEU A 48 -5.78 -3.92 -2.97
N ARG A 49 -6.16 -4.38 -1.78
CA ARG A 49 -5.52 -4.12 -0.48
C ARG A 49 -5.13 -5.45 0.13
N ALA A 50 -3.85 -5.70 0.26
CA ALA A 50 -3.31 -6.91 0.85
C ALA A 50 -2.49 -6.59 2.11
N THR A 51 -2.58 -7.44 3.11
CA THR A 51 -1.65 -7.44 4.24
C THR A 51 -0.94 -8.78 4.34
N ALA A 52 0.32 -8.77 4.77
CA ALA A 52 1.10 -9.97 5.00
C ALA A 52 1.30 -10.18 6.50
N ASP A 53 0.72 -11.26 7.03
CA ASP A 53 0.89 -11.77 8.38
C ASP A 53 0.82 -10.65 9.46
N GLY A 54 1.88 -10.45 10.25
CA GLY A 54 1.95 -9.39 11.26
C GLY A 54 1.82 -7.96 10.71
N GLY A 55 1.94 -7.75 9.40
CA GLY A 55 1.58 -6.51 8.71
C GLY A 55 0.11 -6.13 8.89
N THR A 56 -0.75 -7.12 9.13
CA THR A 56 -2.17 -6.91 9.46
C THR A 56 -2.34 -6.20 10.80
N ASP A 57 -1.59 -6.61 11.82
CA ASP A 57 -1.57 -5.93 13.12
C ASP A 57 -1.03 -4.51 12.99
N ARG A 58 0.00 -4.31 12.16
CA ARG A 58 0.55 -2.97 11.86
C ARG A 58 -0.50 -2.08 11.22
N TRP A 59 -1.26 -2.60 10.27
CA TRP A 59 -2.35 -1.88 9.62
C TRP A 59 -3.43 -1.48 10.61
N TYR A 60 -3.98 -2.41 11.41
CA TYR A 60 -5.01 -2.05 12.38
C TYR A 60 -4.50 -1.10 13.46
N LYS A 61 -3.25 -1.23 13.89
CA LYS A 61 -2.61 -0.26 14.78
C LYS A 61 -2.55 1.13 14.11
N PHE A 62 -2.13 1.21 12.85
CA PHE A 62 -2.13 2.46 12.10
C PHE A 62 -3.53 3.08 12.02
N VAL A 63 -4.56 2.29 11.66
CA VAL A 63 -5.95 2.75 11.62
C VAL A 63 -6.41 3.29 12.97
N SER A 64 -6.06 2.62 14.08
CA SER A 64 -6.42 3.06 15.43
C SER A 64 -5.80 4.41 15.83
N LEU A 65 -4.67 4.78 15.20
CA LEU A 65 -3.96 6.04 15.44
C LEU A 65 -4.43 7.17 14.52
N LEU A 66 -5.29 6.89 13.53
CA LEU A 66 -5.85 7.93 12.67
C LEU A 66 -6.77 8.84 13.48
N LYS A 67 -6.64 10.16 13.26
CA LYS A 67 -7.53 11.16 13.88
C LYS A 67 -8.99 10.96 13.45
N CYS A 68 -9.20 10.63 12.18
CA CYS A 68 -10.52 10.39 11.59
C CYS A 68 -10.48 9.09 10.78
N GLN A 69 -10.98 7.99 11.35
CA GLN A 69 -11.08 6.72 10.63
C GLN A 69 -12.07 6.77 9.46
N SER A 70 -13.01 7.71 9.47
CA SER A 70 -13.96 7.97 8.37
C SER A 70 -13.30 8.41 7.07
N GLU A 71 -12.02 8.81 7.09
CA GLU A 71 -11.25 9.09 5.88
C GLU A 71 -10.96 7.82 5.07
N LEU A 72 -11.00 6.63 5.69
CA LEU A 72 -10.86 5.36 4.99
C LEU A 72 -12.20 4.94 4.38
N LYS A 73 -12.22 4.80 3.05
CA LYS A 73 -13.38 4.25 2.32
C LYS A 73 -13.58 2.76 2.60
N GLN A 74 -12.49 2.07 2.90
CA GLN A 74 -12.47 0.65 3.24
C GLN A 74 -11.44 0.45 4.35
N MET A 75 -11.86 0.00 5.53
CA MET A 75 -10.93 -0.23 6.64
C MET A 75 -10.18 -1.56 6.51
N HIS A 76 -10.86 -2.60 6.03
CA HIS A 76 -10.33 -3.95 6.01
C HIS A 76 -9.59 -4.25 4.71
N PRO A 77 -8.48 -5.01 4.75
CA PRO A 77 -7.87 -5.51 3.51
C PRO A 77 -8.83 -6.45 2.77
N ASP A 78 -8.61 -6.61 1.47
CA ASP A 78 -9.33 -7.59 0.66
C ASP A 78 -8.89 -9.02 1.02
N PHE A 79 -7.59 -9.20 1.30
CA PHE A 79 -7.06 -10.43 1.86
C PHE A 79 -5.85 -10.23 2.78
N VAL A 80 -5.64 -11.23 3.65
CA VAL A 80 -4.41 -11.41 4.43
C VAL A 80 -3.72 -12.69 3.97
N SER A 81 -2.42 -12.61 3.71
CA SER A 81 -1.58 -13.76 3.37
C SER A 81 -0.48 -13.99 4.40
N GLY A 82 -0.05 -15.22 4.63
CA GLY A 82 1.01 -15.53 5.59
C GLY A 82 0.97 -16.98 6.09
N ASP A 83 2.00 -17.39 6.81
CA ASP A 83 1.98 -18.61 7.64
C ASP A 83 1.33 -18.38 9.02
N PHE A 84 1.04 -17.12 9.35
CA PHE A 84 0.28 -16.68 10.52
C PHE A 84 0.99 -16.92 11.85
N ASP A 85 2.32 -16.89 11.86
CA ASP A 85 3.12 -17.01 13.07
C ASP A 85 3.27 -15.68 13.83
N SER A 86 3.18 -14.55 13.12
CA SER A 86 3.41 -13.22 13.68
C SER A 86 2.12 -12.45 13.93
N ILE A 87 1.04 -12.75 13.19
CA ILE A 87 -0.26 -12.12 13.40
C ILE A 87 -0.90 -12.58 14.72
N LYS A 88 -1.54 -11.65 15.43
CA LYS A 88 -2.29 -11.99 16.64
C LYS A 88 -3.56 -12.79 16.30
N PRO A 89 -3.91 -13.83 17.08
CA PRO A 89 -5.14 -14.59 16.89
C PRO A 89 -6.41 -13.72 16.88
N GLU A 90 -6.46 -12.70 17.75
CA GLU A 90 -7.56 -11.75 17.82
C GLU A 90 -7.71 -10.93 16.52
N THR A 91 -6.60 -10.50 15.94
CA THR A 91 -6.58 -9.76 14.69
C THR A 91 -7.01 -10.64 13.51
N LEU A 92 -6.56 -11.89 13.50
CA LEU A 92 -6.97 -12.86 12.50
C LEU A 92 -8.47 -13.19 12.61
N SER A 93 -9.01 -13.33 13.84
CA SER A 93 -10.45 -13.50 14.07
C SER A 93 -11.23 -12.30 13.55
N LYS A 94 -10.79 -11.09 13.89
CA LYS A 94 -11.40 -9.85 13.39
C LYS A 94 -11.43 -9.80 11.86
N CYS A 95 -10.36 -10.22 11.18
CA CYS A 95 -10.36 -10.30 9.72
C CYS A 95 -11.45 -11.25 9.21
N LYS A 96 -11.55 -12.46 9.77
CA LYS A 96 -12.58 -13.44 9.39
C LYS A 96 -14.00 -12.90 9.60
N ASP A 97 -14.24 -12.28 10.74
CA ASP A 97 -15.56 -11.72 11.11
C ASP A 97 -15.99 -10.58 10.18
N ASN A 98 -15.03 -9.88 9.56
CA ASN A 98 -15.27 -8.78 8.63
C ASN A 98 -15.16 -9.21 7.15
N GLY A 99 -15.16 -10.51 6.86
CA GLY A 99 -15.18 -11.02 5.49
C GLY A 99 -13.86 -10.89 4.72
N VAL A 100 -12.75 -10.67 5.42
CA VAL A 100 -11.41 -10.64 4.80
C VAL A 100 -11.02 -12.04 4.38
N THR A 101 -10.53 -12.19 3.15
CA THR A 101 -10.04 -13.49 2.66
C THR A 101 -8.73 -13.85 3.36
N ILE A 102 -8.63 -15.05 3.92
CA ILE A 102 -7.40 -15.53 4.59
C ILE A 102 -6.73 -16.54 3.67
N ILE A 103 -5.49 -16.25 3.25
CA ILE A 103 -4.71 -17.07 2.31
C ILE A 103 -3.47 -17.63 3.03
N PRO A 104 -3.48 -18.90 3.46
CA PRO A 104 -2.31 -19.52 4.07
C PRO A 104 -1.18 -19.67 3.05
N THR A 105 0.01 -19.22 3.40
CA THR A 105 1.23 -19.35 2.58
C THR A 105 2.35 -20.04 3.39
N PRO A 106 2.25 -21.37 3.59
CA PRO A 106 3.15 -22.14 4.45
C PRO A 106 4.54 -22.38 3.85
N ASP A 107 4.78 -21.98 2.61
CA ASP A 107 6.07 -22.12 1.93
C ASP A 107 7.17 -21.39 2.73
N GLN A 108 8.12 -22.15 3.25
CA GLN A 108 9.24 -21.66 4.05
C GLN A 108 10.48 -21.34 3.20
N ASP A 109 10.48 -21.75 1.93
CA ASP A 109 11.58 -21.47 1.00
C ASP A 109 11.47 -20.06 0.40
N LYS A 110 10.33 -19.37 0.63
CA LYS A 110 10.04 -18.03 0.14
C LYS A 110 9.73 -17.06 1.27
N THR A 111 10.20 -15.83 1.11
CA THR A 111 9.87 -14.73 2.04
C THR A 111 8.40 -14.35 1.97
N ASP A 112 7.83 -13.83 3.06
CA ASP A 112 6.43 -13.38 3.09
C ASP A 112 6.12 -12.30 2.04
N PHE A 113 7.11 -11.48 1.70
CA PHE A 113 7.00 -10.52 0.61
C PHE A 113 6.74 -11.20 -0.74
N THR A 114 7.52 -12.23 -1.05
CA THR A 114 7.41 -12.98 -2.32
C THR A 114 6.08 -13.72 -2.38
N LYS A 115 5.71 -14.39 -1.28
CA LYS A 115 4.44 -15.12 -1.17
C LYS A 115 3.24 -14.18 -1.34
N ALA A 116 3.24 -13.04 -0.67
CA ALA A 116 2.17 -12.05 -0.80
C ALA A 116 2.07 -11.46 -2.22
N LEU A 117 3.20 -11.20 -2.89
CA LEU A 117 3.22 -10.77 -4.29
C LEU A 117 2.62 -11.81 -5.22
N GLU A 118 2.97 -13.09 -5.05
CA GLU A 118 2.40 -14.18 -5.85
C GLU A 118 0.87 -14.25 -5.68
N GLU A 119 0.36 -14.08 -4.46
CA GLU A 119 -1.08 -14.06 -4.21
C GLU A 119 -1.76 -12.83 -4.83
N ILE A 120 -1.15 -11.65 -4.77
CA ILE A 120 -1.65 -10.45 -5.47
C ILE A 120 -1.78 -10.71 -6.97
N VAL A 121 -0.75 -11.30 -7.58
CA VAL A 121 -0.72 -11.62 -9.02
C VAL A 121 -1.80 -12.64 -9.38
N LYS A 122 -1.99 -13.69 -8.57
CA LYS A 122 -3.04 -14.70 -8.76
C LYS A 122 -4.44 -14.10 -8.68
N VAL A 123 -4.70 -13.31 -7.64
CA VAL A 123 -6.02 -12.70 -7.40
C VAL A 123 -6.39 -11.72 -8.51
N THR A 124 -5.41 -10.93 -8.97
CA THR A 124 -5.63 -9.92 -10.01
C THR A 124 -5.48 -10.43 -11.43
N ARG A 125 -5.09 -11.70 -11.63
CA ARG A 125 -4.90 -12.31 -12.95
C ARG A 125 -3.94 -11.53 -13.86
N ASN A 126 -2.90 -10.92 -13.29
CA ASN A 126 -1.95 -10.03 -13.98
C ASN A 126 -2.59 -8.76 -14.59
N GLU A 127 -3.74 -8.30 -14.09
CA GLU A 127 -4.38 -7.06 -14.55
C GLU A 127 -3.90 -5.80 -13.80
N LEU A 128 -2.86 -5.91 -12.99
CA LEU A 128 -2.25 -4.78 -12.29
C LEU A 128 -1.09 -4.20 -13.10
N ASP A 129 -1.04 -2.89 -13.18
CA ASP A 129 0.09 -2.14 -13.73
C ASP A 129 1.22 -2.02 -12.69
N SER A 130 0.89 -2.07 -11.39
CA SER A 130 1.84 -1.84 -10.30
C SER A 130 1.41 -2.44 -8.95
N VAL A 131 2.39 -2.71 -8.08
CA VAL A 131 2.17 -3.04 -6.67
C VAL A 131 2.96 -2.07 -5.80
N ILE A 132 2.25 -1.33 -4.94
CA ILE A 132 2.85 -0.40 -3.98
C ILE A 132 2.99 -1.12 -2.65
N VAL A 133 4.24 -1.29 -2.22
CA VAL A 133 4.57 -2.00 -0.98
C VAL A 133 4.91 -0.96 0.09
N ILE A 134 4.13 -0.93 1.16
CA ILE A 134 4.38 -0.06 2.30
C ILE A 134 5.33 -0.80 3.24
N VAL A 135 6.60 -0.43 3.16
CA VAL A 135 7.70 -0.91 4.01
C VAL A 135 8.47 0.27 4.58
N GLU A 136 9.25 0.00 5.62
CA GLU A 136 10.29 0.92 6.07
C GLU A 136 11.34 1.04 4.97
N ASP A 137 11.41 2.22 4.35
CA ASP A 137 12.61 2.67 3.64
C ASP A 137 12.88 4.11 4.07
N SER A 138 14.12 4.38 4.49
CA SER A 138 14.59 5.57 5.19
C SER A 138 14.63 6.84 4.33
N GLY A 139 13.84 6.93 3.26
CA GLY A 139 13.89 8.04 2.30
C GLY A 139 13.69 7.66 0.83
N ARG A 140 13.48 6.38 0.46
CA ARG A 140 13.37 6.03 -0.97
C ARG A 140 11.96 5.99 -1.53
N LEU A 141 10.93 5.84 -0.71
CA LEU A 141 9.56 6.00 -1.18
C LEU A 141 9.27 7.45 -1.58
N ASP A 142 9.77 8.42 -0.83
CA ASP A 142 9.77 9.83 -1.20
C ASP A 142 10.66 10.11 -2.43
N HIS A 143 11.77 9.39 -2.64
CA HIS A 143 12.53 9.50 -3.90
C HIS A 143 11.75 8.97 -5.11
N ILE A 144 11.09 7.81 -5.00
CA ILE A 144 10.23 7.26 -6.08
C ILE A 144 9.07 8.22 -6.35
N MET A 145 8.41 8.72 -5.31
CA MET A 145 7.31 9.68 -5.44
C MET A 145 7.78 11.05 -5.97
N SER A 146 9.00 11.48 -5.62
CA SER A 146 9.64 12.69 -6.16
C SER A 146 9.99 12.54 -7.64
N ASN A 147 10.46 11.37 -8.05
CA ASN A 147 10.74 11.05 -9.45
C ASN A 147 9.45 11.02 -10.28
N LEU A 148 8.37 10.40 -9.76
CA LEU A 148 7.05 10.43 -10.40
C LEU A 148 6.51 11.86 -10.55
N ASN A 149 6.67 12.70 -9.52
CA ASN A 149 6.31 14.13 -9.59
C ASN A 149 7.12 14.89 -10.65
N THR A 150 8.42 14.57 -10.79
CA THR A 150 9.30 15.20 -11.78
C THR A 150 8.91 14.83 -13.20
N LEU A 151 8.57 13.56 -13.46
CA LEU A 151 8.07 13.11 -14.76
C LEU A 151 6.76 13.81 -15.13
N TYR A 152 5.82 13.93 -14.19
CA TYR A 152 4.53 14.61 -14.41
C TYR A 152 4.69 16.13 -14.66
N THR A 153 5.52 16.80 -13.86
CA THR A 153 5.80 18.23 -14.04
C THR A 153 6.53 18.49 -15.36
N THR A 154 7.38 17.56 -15.80
CA THR A 154 8.09 17.66 -17.08
C THR A 154 7.13 17.47 -18.27
N SER A 155 6.13 16.60 -18.17
CA SER A 155 5.09 16.50 -19.22
C SER A 155 4.22 17.76 -19.36
N GLU A 156 4.00 18.53 -18.29
CA GLU A 156 3.34 19.85 -18.38
C GLU A 156 4.24 20.91 -19.07
N ILE A 157 5.57 20.75 -19.00
CA ILE A 157 6.54 21.66 -19.66
C ILE A 157 6.69 21.33 -21.16
N PHE A 158 6.51 20.06 -21.54
CA PHE A 158 6.58 19.61 -22.95
C PHE A 158 5.21 19.45 -23.63
N GLY A 159 4.11 19.86 -22.97
CA GLY A 159 2.74 19.79 -23.47
C GLY A 159 2.19 21.13 -23.97
N SER A 160 2.80 21.71 -25.00
CA SER A 160 2.09 22.57 -25.96
C SER A 160 2.79 22.55 -27.31
N SER A 161 2.23 21.75 -28.22
CA SER A 161 2.31 21.92 -29.67
C SER A 161 0.95 21.55 -30.24
#